data_AF-A0A7V9UBV5-F1
#
_entry.id   AF-A0A7V9UBV5-F1
#
_cell.length_a   1.000
_cell.length_b   1.000
_cell.length_c   1.000
_cell.angle_alpha   90.00
_cell.angle_beta   90.00
_cell.angle_gamma   90.00
#
_symmetry.space_group_name_H-M   'P 1'
#
loop_
_entity.id
_entity.type
_entity.pdbx_description
1 polymer ?
#
loop_
_entity_poly.entity_id
_entity_poly.type
_entity_poly.pdbx_seq_one_letter_code
_entity_poly.pdbx_strand_id
1 'polypeptide(L)'
;MRNALNIVEEVASTDLDSKALVRKEPTPKQLLAAELLCLGRPIKEIMVEVGIARSTLTRWRGSETFRSACSRMQEEIDEQRRQRLLTLSDEVVTALEQHLREGDVEVALELFRAMQGRRLE
;
A
#
# COMPACT_ATOMS: atom_id res chain seq x y z
N MET A 1 -16.48 2.25 -64.12
CA MET A 1 -15.32 1.74 -63.37
C MET A 1 -15.40 2.32 -61.97
N ARG A 2 -15.67 1.47 -60.97
CA ARG A 2 -15.86 1.86 -59.56
C ARG A 2 -14.54 2.42 -59.02
N ASN A 3 -14.58 3.68 -58.60
CA ASN A 3 -13.42 4.46 -58.21
C ASN A 3 -12.93 4.01 -56.83
N ALA A 4 -11.66 3.65 -56.71
CA ALA A 4 -11.00 3.11 -55.52
C ALA A 4 -10.78 4.15 -54.40
N LEU A 5 -11.64 5.17 -54.33
CA LEU A 5 -11.57 6.29 -53.38
C LEU A 5 -12.59 6.20 -52.25
N ASN A 6 -13.50 5.22 -52.26
CA ASN A 6 -14.56 5.07 -51.24
C ASN A 6 -14.29 4.01 -50.15
N ILE A 7 -13.07 3.47 -50.04
CA ILE A 7 -12.75 2.46 -49.00
C ILE A 7 -11.99 3.06 -47.80
N VAL A 8 -11.57 4.33 -47.88
CA VAL A 8 -10.78 4.96 -46.80
C VAL A 8 -11.64 5.82 -45.86
N GLU A 9 -12.89 6.13 -46.21
CA GLU A 9 -13.77 7.00 -45.38
C GLU A 9 -14.72 6.25 -44.42
N GLU A 10 -14.77 4.92 -44.45
CA GLU A 10 -15.76 4.13 -43.67
C GLU A 10 -15.13 3.27 -42.54
N VAL A 11 -14.01 3.72 -41.95
CA VAL A 11 -13.46 3.11 -40.71
C VAL A 11 -13.10 4.16 -39.65
N ALA A 12 -13.42 5.43 -39.87
CA ALA A 12 -13.26 6.49 -38.87
C ALA A 12 -14.52 6.68 -37.99
N SER A 13 -15.39 5.66 -37.92
CA SER A 13 -16.50 5.59 -36.96
C SER A 13 -16.20 4.58 -35.84
N THR A 14 -14.98 4.59 -35.33
CA THR A 14 -14.74 4.24 -33.94
C THR A 14 -14.82 5.53 -33.13
N ASP A 15 -16.06 5.90 -32.79
CA ASP A 15 -16.42 6.66 -31.59
C ASP A 15 -15.88 5.94 -30.34
N LEU A 16 -14.56 5.77 -30.26
CA LEU A 16 -13.84 5.70 -29.00
C LEU A 16 -13.58 7.14 -28.56
N ASP A 17 -14.66 7.92 -28.58
CA ASP A 17 -14.69 9.24 -28.00
C ASP A 17 -14.40 9.08 -26.52
N SER A 18 -13.15 9.35 -26.17
CA SER A 18 -12.83 10.57 -25.42
C SER A 18 -13.44 10.70 -24.02
N LYS A 19 -14.04 9.63 -23.48
CA LYS A 19 -14.09 9.42 -22.03
C LYS A 19 -12.78 8.76 -21.64
N ALA A 20 -11.66 9.48 -21.86
CA ALA A 20 -10.53 9.34 -20.99
C ALA A 20 -11.11 9.35 -19.56
N LEU A 21 -11.06 8.21 -18.89
CA LEU A 21 -11.49 8.08 -17.50
C LEU A 21 -10.62 9.08 -16.74
N VAL A 22 -11.11 10.31 -16.58
CA VAL A 22 -10.50 11.29 -15.71
C VAL A 22 -10.55 10.62 -14.36
N ARG A 23 -9.45 9.96 -14.00
CA ARG A 23 -9.26 9.37 -12.68
C ARG A 23 -9.32 10.56 -11.75
N LYS A 24 -10.50 10.79 -11.19
CA LYS A 24 -10.70 11.86 -10.24
C LYS A 24 -9.73 11.57 -9.11
N GLU A 25 -8.76 12.45 -8.91
CA GLU A 25 -7.80 12.31 -7.82
C GLU A 25 -8.54 12.40 -6.47
N PRO A 26 -8.12 11.63 -5.46
CA PRO A 26 -8.71 11.70 -4.13
C PRO A 26 -8.45 13.09 -3.53
N THR A 27 -9.47 13.66 -2.92
CA THR A 27 -9.31 14.91 -2.16
C THR A 27 -8.41 14.69 -0.92
N PRO A 28 -7.79 15.74 -0.34
CA PRO A 28 -6.98 15.59 0.87
C PRO A 28 -7.72 14.94 2.03
N LYS A 29 -9.03 15.22 2.19
CA LYS A 29 -9.87 14.55 3.20
C LYS A 29 -10.08 13.07 2.90
N GLN A 30 -10.16 12.69 1.63
CA GLN A 30 -10.25 11.28 1.23
C GLN A 30 -8.93 10.55 1.48
N LEU A 31 -7.79 11.19 1.22
CA LEU A 31 -6.48 10.63 1.54
C LEU A 31 -6.32 10.40 3.05
N LEU A 32 -6.62 11.42 3.87
CA LEU A 32 -6.57 11.28 5.34
C LEU A 32 -7.53 10.20 5.86
N ALA A 33 -8.76 10.14 5.33
CA ALA A 33 -9.70 9.09 5.73
C ALA A 33 -9.23 7.69 5.30
N ALA A 34 -8.58 7.55 4.15
CA ALA A 34 -8.02 6.28 3.68
C ALA A 34 -6.85 5.84 4.57
N GLU A 35 -5.94 6.76 4.90
CA GLU A 35 -4.84 6.52 5.84
C GLU A 35 -5.34 6.00 7.19
N LEU A 36 -6.25 6.72 7.83
CA LEU A 36 -6.78 6.32 9.13
C LEU A 36 -7.53 4.98 9.08
N LEU A 37 -8.18 4.66 7.96
CA LEU A 37 -8.80 3.34 7.75
C LEU A 37 -7.75 2.23 7.64
N CYS A 38 -6.68 2.44 6.88
CA CYS A 38 -5.58 1.47 6.75
C CYS A 38 -4.84 1.25 8.09
N LEU A 39 -4.77 2.28 8.93
CA LEU A 39 -4.26 2.19 10.30
C LEU A 39 -5.24 1.49 11.28
N GLY A 40 -6.43 1.09 10.82
CA GLY A 40 -7.42 0.37 11.63
C GLY A 40 -8.16 1.23 12.64
N ARG A 41 -8.17 2.56 12.46
CA ARG A 41 -8.83 3.47 13.43
C ARG A 41 -10.35 3.29 13.41
N PRO A 42 -11.03 3.42 14.56
CA PRO A 42 -12.48 3.32 14.63
C PRO A 42 -13.17 4.39 13.75
N ILE A 43 -14.23 4.01 13.02
CA ILE A 43 -14.97 4.93 12.12
C ILE A 43 -15.40 6.23 12.80
N LYS A 44 -15.78 6.18 14.08
CA LYS A 44 -16.20 7.37 14.85
C LYS A 44 -15.05 8.38 15.01
N GLU A 45 -13.84 7.90 15.29
CA GLU A 45 -12.65 8.75 15.39
C GLU A 45 -12.31 9.37 14.03
N ILE A 46 -12.33 8.56 12.97
CA ILE A 46 -12.07 9.02 11.60
C ILE A 46 -13.02 10.15 11.20
N MET A 47 -14.31 10.02 11.52
CA MET A 47 -15.31 11.05 11.23
C MET A 47 -15.00 12.38 11.92
N VAL A 48 -14.59 12.33 13.19
CA VAL A 48 -14.25 13.51 13.99
C VAL A 48 -12.96 14.14 13.47
N GLU A 49 -11.93 13.34 13.25
CA GLU A 49 -10.59 13.78 12.83
C GLU A 49 -10.60 14.40 11.43
N VAL A 50 -11.31 13.79 10.48
CA VAL A 50 -11.43 14.29 9.10
C VAL A 50 -12.50 15.40 8.99
N GLY A 51 -13.38 15.51 9.99
CA GLY A 51 -14.51 16.44 9.99
C GLY A 51 -15.53 16.12 8.91
N ILE A 52 -16.06 14.89 8.89
CA ILE A 52 -17.04 14.40 7.92
C ILE A 52 -18.18 13.62 8.57
N ALA A 53 -19.34 13.60 7.91
CA ALA A 53 -20.46 12.76 8.32
C ALA A 53 -20.23 11.28 7.93
N ARG A 54 -20.82 10.35 8.69
CA ARG A 54 -20.75 8.91 8.41
C ARG A 54 -21.20 8.56 6.99
N SER A 55 -22.28 9.20 6.52
CA SER A 55 -22.82 9.03 5.17
C SER A 55 -21.80 9.39 4.08
N THR A 56 -20.94 10.39 4.34
CA THR A 56 -19.89 10.81 3.41
C THR A 56 -18.81 9.73 3.29
N LEU A 57 -18.37 9.17 4.42
CA LEU A 57 -17.40 8.08 4.44
C LEU A 57 -17.97 6.82 3.76
N THR A 58 -19.22 6.45 4.05
CA THR A 58 -19.89 5.32 3.38
C THR A 58 -19.94 5.52 1.87
N ARG A 59 -20.29 6.71 1.39
CA ARG A 59 -20.30 7.03 -0.04
C ARG A 59 -18.91 6.91 -0.66
N TRP A 60 -17.86 7.40 0.02
CA TRP A 60 -16.50 7.30 -0.48
C TRP A 60 -16.02 5.86 -0.59
N ARG A 61 -16.35 4.98 0.35
CA ARG A 61 -15.98 3.54 0.28
C ARG A 61 -16.49 2.83 -0.98
N GLY A 62 -17.58 3.31 -1.58
CA GLY A 62 -18.10 2.80 -2.85
C GLY A 62 -17.45 3.41 -4.10
N SER A 63 -16.63 4.45 -3.96
CA SER A 63 -15.99 5.13 -5.09
C SER A 63 -14.66 4.50 -5.46
N GLU A 64 -14.41 4.33 -6.76
CA GLU A 64 -13.15 3.77 -7.29
C GLU A 64 -11.94 4.57 -6.85
N THR A 65 -12.02 5.91 -6.94
CA THR A 65 -10.99 6.84 -6.48
C THR A 65 -10.53 6.56 -5.05
N PHE A 66 -11.47 6.36 -4.14
CA PHE A 66 -11.14 6.14 -2.73
C PHE A 66 -10.58 4.74 -2.49
N ARG A 67 -11.11 3.71 -3.16
CA ARG A 67 -10.59 2.35 -3.07
C ARG A 67 -9.15 2.27 -3.56
N SER A 68 -8.85 2.90 -4.70
CA SER A 68 -7.48 2.99 -5.23
C SER A 68 -6.55 3.70 -4.26
N ALA A 69 -7.00 4.78 -3.61
CA ALA A 69 -6.22 5.46 -2.57
C ALA A 69 -5.93 4.53 -1.36
N CYS A 70 -6.93 3.78 -0.88
CA CYS A 70 -6.71 2.81 0.20
C CYS A 70 -5.73 1.70 -0.19
N SER A 71 -5.84 1.16 -1.40
CA SER A 71 -4.90 0.13 -1.89
C SER A 71 -3.47 0.64 -1.92
N ARG A 72 -3.24 1.84 -2.48
CA ARG A 72 -1.91 2.46 -2.50
C ARG A 72 -1.35 2.68 -1.10
N MET A 73 -2.17 3.17 -0.18
CA MET A 73 -1.77 3.38 1.20
C MET A 73 -1.43 2.05 1.91
N GLN A 74 -2.19 0.99 1.64
CA GLN A 74 -1.91 -0.33 2.18
C GLN A 74 -0.58 -0.88 1.65
N GLU A 75 -0.32 -0.75 0.35
CA GLU A 75 0.95 -1.13 -0.28
C GLU A 75 2.14 -0.37 0.33
N GLU A 76 2.01 0.94 0.53
CA GLU A 76 3.04 1.76 1.17
C GLU A 76 3.32 1.33 2.62
N ILE A 77 2.27 1.05 3.41
CA ILE A 77 2.40 0.56 4.79
C ILE A 77 3.07 -0.81 4.83
N ASP A 78 2.69 -1.72 3.94
CA ASP A 78 3.25 -3.07 3.92
C ASP A 78 4.71 -3.06 3.44
N GLU A 79 5.05 -2.19 2.50
CA GLU A 79 6.43 -1.96 2.08
C GLU A 79 7.29 -1.41 3.22
N GLN A 80 6.79 -0.43 3.98
CA GLN A 80 7.49 0.10 5.17
C GLN A 80 7.70 -0.99 6.23
N ARG A 81 6.69 -1.84 6.46
CA ARG A 81 6.79 -2.97 7.39
C ARG A 81 7.84 -3.98 6.93
N ARG A 82 7.83 -4.33 5.64
CA ARG A 82 8.82 -5.24 5.04
C ARG A 82 10.23 -4.68 5.17
N GLN A 83 10.42 -3.39 4.87
CA GLN A 83 11.71 -2.73 5.00
C GLN A 83 12.21 -2.76 6.45
N ARG A 84 11.32 -2.47 7.41
CA ARG A 84 11.66 -2.54 8.84
C ARG A 84 12.06 -3.94 9.29
N LEU A 85 11.39 -4.98 8.78
CA LEU A 85 11.77 -6.37 9.06
C LEU A 85 13.16 -6.72 8.52
N LEU A 86 13.48 -6.27 7.30
CA LEU A 86 14.80 -6.48 6.72
C LEU A 86 15.89 -5.76 7.53
N THR A 87 15.68 -4.49 7.89
CA THR A 87 16.62 -3.74 8.72
C THR A 87 16.84 -4.39 10.08
N LEU A 88 15.78 -4.85 10.75
CA LEU A 88 15.92 -5.60 12.01
C LEU A 88 16.69 -6.90 11.83
N SER A 89 16.53 -7.58 10.69
CA SER A 89 17.28 -8.81 10.40
C SER A 89 18.78 -8.52 10.26
N ASP A 90 19.14 -7.42 9.58
CA ASP A 90 20.53 -6.99 9.43
C ASP A 90 21.15 -6.58 10.78
N GLU A 91 20.40 -5.90 11.63
CA GLU A 91 20.83 -5.54 12.99
C GLU A 91 21.10 -6.79 13.84
N VAL A 92 20.25 -7.82 13.75
CA VAL A 92 20.44 -9.08 14.46
C VAL A 92 21.70 -9.82 13.98
N VAL A 93 21.95 -9.86 12.66
CA VAL A 93 23.19 -10.45 12.12
C VAL A 93 24.41 -9.67 12.62
N THR A 94 24.33 -8.34 12.63
CA THR A 94 25.42 -7.49 13.13
C THR A 94 25.72 -7.76 14.60
N ALA A 95 24.70 -7.89 15.45
CA ALA A 95 24.86 -8.24 16.86
C ALA A 95 25.50 -9.62 17.05
N LEU A 96 25.11 -10.61 16.23
CA LEU A 96 25.72 -11.94 16.25
C LEU A 96 27.22 -11.88 15.87
N GLU A 97 27.57 -11.16 14.81
CA GLU A 97 28.97 -10.97 14.41
C GLU A 97 29.80 -10.32 15.52
N GLN A 98 29.24 -9.33 16.21
CA GLN A 98 29.90 -8.64 17.31
C GLN A 98 30.22 -9.60 18.46
N HIS A 99 29.22 -10.33 18.97
CA HIS A 99 29.44 -11.28 20.07
C HIS A 99 30.40 -12.41 19.70
N LEU A 100 30.39 -12.86 18.44
CA LEU A 100 31.37 -13.83 17.95
C LEU A 100 32.81 -13.28 17.97
N ARG A 101 33.01 -11.99 17.64
CA ARG A 101 34.34 -11.34 17.69
C ARG A 101 34.81 -11.07 19.12
N GLU A 102 33.88 -10.74 20.01
CA GLU A 102 34.16 -10.45 21.42
C GLU A 102 34.41 -11.73 22.25
N GLY A 103 34.07 -12.90 21.71
CA GLY A 103 34.26 -14.20 22.37
C GLY A 103 33.09 -14.61 23.27
N ASP A 104 31.97 -13.89 23.22
CA ASP A 104 30.73 -14.15 23.96
C ASP A 104 29.93 -15.27 23.29
N VAL A 105 30.53 -16.47 23.19
CA VAL A 105 29.98 -17.62 22.45
C VAL A 105 28.60 -18.04 22.96
N GLU A 106 28.33 -17.89 24.26
CA GLU A 106 27.05 -18.22 24.87
C GLU A 106 25.93 -17.30 24.39
N VAL A 107 26.16 -15.98 24.40
CA VAL A 107 25.20 -14.97 23.92
C VAL A 107 24.95 -15.12 22.42
N ALA A 108 26.01 -15.38 21.63
CA ALA A 108 25.90 -15.64 20.20
C ALA A 108 25.05 -16.90 19.90
N LEU A 109 25.22 -17.97 20.68
CA LEU A 109 24.44 -19.20 20.54
C LEU A 109 22.96 -18.99 20.92
N GLU A 110 22.66 -18.21 21.96
CA GLU A 110 21.28 -17.87 22.33
C GLU A 110 20.56 -17.09 21.23
N LEU A 111 21.21 -16.04 20.69
CA LEU A 111 20.70 -15.25 19.57
C LEU A 111 20.42 -16.14 18.35
N PHE A 112 21.36 -17.01 17.99
CA PHE A 112 21.19 -17.95 16.88
C PHE A 112 20.02 -18.92 17.09
N ARG A 113 19.83 -19.45 18.30
CA ARG A 113 18.69 -20.32 18.64
C ARG A 113 17.36 -19.59 18.55
N ALA A 114 17.30 -18.35 19.05
CA ALA A 114 16.13 -17.50 18.96
C ALA A 114 15.74 -17.21 17.51
N MET A 115 16.72 -16.95 16.63
CA MET A 115 16.49 -16.79 15.18
C MET A 115 15.95 -18.04 14.51
N GLN A 116 16.41 -19.23 14.92
CA GLN A 116 15.97 -20.52 14.35
C GLN A 116 14.56 -20.93 14.82
N GLY A 117 13.89 -20.13 15.64
CA GLY A 117 12.59 -20.47 16.23
C GLY A 117 12.65 -21.67 17.19
N ARG A 118 13.85 -22.09 17.61
CA ARG A 118 14.00 -23.11 18.65
C ARG A 118 13.90 -22.41 19.99
N ARG A 119 12.69 -22.42 20.54
CA ARG A 119 12.41 -21.90 21.88
C ARG A 119 13.40 -22.50 22.88
N LEU A 120 14.06 -21.64 23.65
CA LEU A 120 14.91 -22.02 24.76
C LEU A 120 14.02 -22.71 25.80
N GLU A 121 14.22 -24.01 26.01
CA GLU A 121 13.65 -24.75 27.15
C GLU A 121 14.60 -24.68 28.35
#